data_AF-A0A318D679-F1
#
_entry.id   AF-A0A318D679-F1
#
_cell.length_a   1.000
_cell.length_b   1.000
_cell.length_c   1.000
_cell.angle_alpha   90.00
_cell.angle_beta   90.00
_cell.angle_gamma   90.00
#
_symmetry.space_group_name_H-M   'P 1'
#
loop_
_entity.id
_entity.type
_entity.pdbx_description
1 polymer ?
#
loop_
_entity_poly.entity_id
_entity_poly.type
_entity_poly.pdbx_seq_one_letter_code
_entity_poly.pdbx_strand_id
1 'polypeptide(L)'
;LVAIALQLGATFVARSFSGDKTQLVPLIAAAIRHKGASFIDVISPCIAFNNHAGSTKSFDYVREHNDAVNRLDVLVGREPISVDYAPGTVQVVEQHDGSRLALRKLDADYDPHDRLGAMTFLQKHAAKGQIVTGLLYVDPDAEDLHTHLDTVETPLNAMDEQALCPGSAVLDKINASLR
;
A
#
# COMPACT_ATOMS: atom_id res chain seq x y z
N LEU A 1 0.52 -5.24 -8.32
CA LEU A 1 0.20 -5.20 -6.88
C LEU A 1 -1.18 -4.61 -6.61
N VAL A 2 -1.48 -3.36 -6.98
CA VAL A 2 -2.83 -2.77 -6.75
C VAL A 2 -3.99 -3.58 -7.32
N ALA A 3 -3.86 -4.17 -8.51
CA ALA A 3 -4.89 -5.03 -9.09
C ALA A 3 -5.15 -6.29 -8.25
N ILE A 4 -4.10 -6.86 -7.65
CA ILE A 4 -4.21 -8.01 -6.76
C ILE A 4 -4.86 -7.58 -5.44
N ALA A 5 -4.49 -6.43 -4.88
CA ALA A 5 -5.12 -5.90 -3.67
C ALA A 5 -6.65 -5.71 -3.85
N LEU A 6 -7.06 -5.16 -5.00
CA LEU A 6 -8.48 -5.03 -5.37
C LEU A 6 -9.18 -6.40 -5.47
N GLN A 7 -8.53 -7.40 -6.05
CA GLN A 7 -9.06 -8.76 -6.18
C GLN A 7 -9.15 -9.50 -4.85
N LEU A 8 -8.20 -9.27 -3.93
CA LEU A 8 -8.16 -9.86 -2.58
C LEU A 8 -9.12 -9.16 -1.60
N GLY A 9 -9.83 -8.13 -2.03
CA GLY A 9 -10.85 -7.47 -1.22
C GLY A 9 -10.32 -6.40 -0.27
N ALA A 10 -9.16 -5.79 -0.55
CA ALA A 10 -8.73 -4.60 0.18
C ALA A 10 -9.77 -3.48 0.05
N THR A 11 -10.18 -2.90 1.16
CA THR A 11 -11.24 -1.88 1.22
C THR A 11 -10.71 -0.45 1.06
N PHE A 12 -9.40 -0.28 1.03
CA PHE A 12 -8.75 0.97 0.63
C PHE A 12 -7.52 0.63 -0.21
N VAL A 13 -7.46 1.14 -1.44
CA VAL A 13 -6.35 0.89 -2.37
C VAL A 13 -5.89 2.21 -2.97
N ALA A 14 -4.60 2.50 -2.85
CA ALA A 14 -3.99 3.69 -3.45
C ALA A 14 -2.63 3.37 -4.05
N ARG A 15 -2.15 4.27 -4.90
CA ARG A 15 -0.79 4.22 -5.43
C ARG A 15 -0.20 5.62 -5.51
N SER A 16 1.06 5.77 -5.15
CA SER A 16 1.77 7.05 -5.30
C SER A 16 3.25 6.83 -5.63
N PHE A 17 3.95 7.92 -5.89
CA PHE A 17 5.39 7.95 -6.09
C PHE A 17 6.05 8.64 -4.89
N SER A 18 7.17 8.12 -4.41
CA SER A 18 7.85 8.67 -3.22
C SER A 18 8.28 10.14 -3.38
N GLY A 19 8.46 10.60 -4.63
CA GLY A 19 8.72 12.00 -4.98
C GLY A 19 7.49 12.90 -5.04
N ASP A 20 6.26 12.37 -5.02
CA ASP A 20 5.02 13.17 -4.95
C ASP A 20 4.50 13.19 -3.49
N LYS A 21 5.20 13.95 -2.65
CA LYS A 21 4.83 14.07 -1.23
C LYS A 21 3.45 14.70 -1.04
N THR A 22 3.04 15.59 -1.94
CA THR A 22 1.75 16.28 -1.90
C THR A 22 0.58 15.31 -2.00
N GLN A 23 0.74 14.23 -2.78
CA GLN A 23 -0.24 13.16 -2.88
C GLN A 23 0.00 12.06 -1.83
N LEU A 24 1.24 11.66 -1.59
CA LEU A 24 1.54 10.49 -0.74
C LEU A 24 1.17 10.73 0.73
N VAL A 25 1.48 11.90 1.29
CA VAL A 25 1.20 12.22 2.69
C VAL A 25 -0.30 12.11 3.02
N PRO A 26 -1.22 12.75 2.28
CA PRO A 26 -2.65 12.62 2.56
C PRO A 26 -3.18 11.20 2.31
N LEU A 27 -2.65 10.45 1.34
CA LEU A 27 -3.03 9.05 1.13
C LEU A 27 -2.68 8.17 2.34
N ILE A 28 -1.47 8.32 2.90
CA ILE A 28 -1.07 7.61 4.11
C ILE A 28 -1.97 8.01 5.29
N ALA A 29 -2.21 9.31 5.47
CA ALA A 29 -3.07 9.80 6.55
C ALA A 29 -4.51 9.26 6.45
N ALA A 30 -5.07 9.19 5.24
CA ALA A 30 -6.37 8.61 4.98
C ALA A 30 -6.39 7.10 5.24
N ALA A 31 -5.37 6.37 4.78
CA ALA A 31 -5.26 4.92 4.98
C ALA A 31 -5.16 4.50 6.46
N ILE A 32 -4.48 5.31 7.28
CA ILE A 32 -4.39 5.08 8.75
C ILE A 32 -5.76 5.27 9.42
N ARG A 33 -6.57 6.21 8.92
CA ARG A 33 -7.91 6.50 9.47
C ARG A 33 -8.98 5.54 8.94
N HIS A 34 -8.72 4.90 7.80
CA HIS A 34 -9.65 3.98 7.17
C HIS A 34 -9.95 2.79 8.09
N LYS A 35 -11.24 2.48 8.24
CA LYS A 35 -11.73 1.37 9.04
C LYS A 35 -11.82 0.12 8.19
N GLY A 36 -10.66 -0.44 7.85
CA GLY A 36 -10.58 -1.64 7.01
C GLY A 36 -9.15 -1.91 6.52
N ALA A 37 -9.01 -2.91 5.65
CA ALA A 37 -7.73 -3.28 5.09
C ALA A 37 -7.25 -2.25 4.04
N SER A 38 -6.23 -1.47 4.41
CA SER A 38 -5.61 -0.47 3.54
C SER A 38 -4.34 -0.97 2.85
N PHE A 39 -4.24 -0.77 1.54
CA PHE A 39 -3.06 -1.07 0.72
C PHE A 39 -2.61 0.16 -0.07
N ILE A 40 -1.36 0.58 0.13
CA ILE A 40 -0.73 1.67 -0.65
C ILE A 40 0.49 1.11 -1.39
N ASP A 41 0.46 1.18 -2.71
CA ASP A 41 1.61 0.88 -3.57
C ASP A 41 2.46 2.15 -3.75
N VAL A 42 3.64 2.22 -3.12
CA VAL A 42 4.54 3.37 -3.23
C VAL A 42 5.71 3.02 -4.15
N ILE A 43 5.71 3.62 -5.33
CA ILE A 43 6.80 3.50 -6.28
C ILE A 43 7.98 4.31 -5.74
N SER A 44 9.08 3.64 -5.43
CA SER A 44 10.28 4.28 -4.90
C SER A 44 11.53 3.79 -5.61
N PRO A 45 12.34 4.69 -6.21
CA PRO A 45 13.60 4.30 -6.83
C PRO A 45 14.60 3.84 -5.75
N CYS A 46 15.33 2.76 -6.03
CA CYS A 46 16.33 2.20 -5.14
C CYS A 46 17.75 2.43 -5.69
N ILE A 47 18.53 3.28 -5.02
CA ILE A 47 19.91 3.60 -5.45
C ILE A 47 20.91 2.47 -5.17
N ALA A 48 20.61 1.56 -4.23
CA ALA A 48 21.54 0.52 -3.79
C ALA A 48 21.58 -0.66 -4.78
N PHE A 49 20.42 -1.23 -5.08
CA PHE A 49 20.33 -2.37 -5.99
C PHE A 49 20.15 -1.96 -7.45
N ASN A 50 19.62 -0.75 -7.71
CA ASN A 50 19.28 -0.28 -9.06
C ASN A 50 18.60 -1.40 -9.87
N ASN A 51 17.50 -1.94 -9.34
CA ASN A 51 17.02 -3.29 -9.65
C ASN A 51 16.38 -3.36 -11.05
N HIS A 52 17.20 -3.53 -12.08
CA HIS A 52 16.80 -3.77 -13.47
C HIS A 52 17.63 -4.89 -14.09
N ALA A 53 17.16 -5.50 -15.18
CA ALA A 53 17.75 -6.71 -15.78
C ALA A 53 19.22 -6.58 -16.24
N GLY A 54 19.71 -5.35 -16.43
CA GLY A 54 21.09 -5.07 -16.80
C GLY A 54 22.00 -4.68 -15.62
N SER A 55 21.47 -4.64 -14.40
CA SER A 55 22.22 -4.21 -13.22
C SER A 55 22.93 -5.39 -12.59
N THR A 56 24.25 -5.30 -12.48
CA THR A 56 25.06 -6.22 -11.65
C THR A 56 24.82 -6.03 -10.16
N LYS A 57 24.02 -5.03 -9.77
CA LYS A 57 23.56 -4.81 -8.40
C LYS A 57 22.10 -5.21 -8.21
N SER A 58 21.41 -5.72 -9.25
CA SER A 58 20.03 -6.18 -9.12
C SER A 58 19.94 -7.33 -8.12
N PHE A 59 18.78 -7.47 -7.48
CA PHE A 59 18.52 -8.55 -6.55
C PHE A 59 18.71 -9.92 -7.21
N ASP A 60 18.23 -10.07 -8.45
CA ASP A 60 18.38 -11.32 -9.20
C ASP A 60 19.86 -11.63 -9.51
N TYR A 61 20.65 -10.63 -9.96
CA TYR A 61 22.08 -10.82 -10.21
C TYR A 61 22.82 -11.24 -8.94
N VAL A 62 22.61 -10.53 -7.83
CA VAL A 62 23.25 -10.83 -6.55
C VAL A 62 22.90 -12.26 -6.08
N ARG A 63 21.63 -12.66 -6.22
CA ARG A 63 21.16 -14.00 -5.87
C ARG A 63 21.78 -15.08 -6.76
N GLU A 64 21.84 -14.86 -8.07
CA GLU A 64 22.36 -15.83 -9.04
C GLU A 64 23.87 -16.03 -8.94
N HIS A 65 24.61 -14.97 -8.57
CA HIS A 65 26.07 -15.00 -8.49
C HIS A 65 26.59 -15.23 -7.06
N ASN A 66 25.68 -15.35 -6.08
CA ASN A 66 26.00 -15.48 -4.65
C ASN A 66 26.99 -14.41 -4.18
N ASP A 67 26.82 -13.19 -4.70
CA ASP A 67 27.72 -12.08 -4.42
C ASP A 67 27.54 -11.59 -2.98
N ALA A 68 28.65 -11.36 -2.29
CA ALA A 68 28.63 -10.90 -0.92
C ALA A 68 28.04 -9.47 -0.81
N VAL A 69 26.81 -9.36 -0.33
CA VAL A 69 26.10 -8.10 -0.04
C VAL A 69 26.73 -7.29 1.11
N ASN A 70 27.70 -7.87 1.81
CA ASN A 70 28.33 -7.29 3.00
C ASN A 70 29.58 -6.45 2.67
N ARG A 71 29.89 -6.25 1.39
CA ARG A 71 31.00 -5.37 0.99
C ARG A 71 30.63 -3.92 1.27
N LEU A 72 31.59 -3.16 1.78
CA LEU A 72 31.43 -1.73 1.99
C LEU A 72 31.25 -1.05 0.62
N ASP A 73 30.01 -0.73 0.26
CA ASP A 73 29.67 0.02 -0.95
C ASP A 73 29.53 1.50 -0.61
N VAL A 74 30.01 2.37 -1.49
CA VAL A 74 29.92 3.82 -1.32
C VAL A 74 28.73 4.31 -2.13
N LEU A 75 27.62 4.57 -1.43
CA LEU A 75 26.44 5.18 -2.03
C LEU A 75 26.66 6.70 -2.13
N VAL A 76 26.97 7.17 -3.33
CA VAL A 76 27.00 8.61 -3.61
C VAL A 76 25.55 9.13 -3.60
N GLY A 77 25.28 10.13 -2.79
CA GLY A 77 23.97 10.78 -2.74
C GLY A 77 23.56 11.32 -4.11
N ARG A 78 22.28 11.16 -4.46
CA ARG A 78 21.68 11.78 -5.64
C ARG A 78 20.57 12.72 -5.18
N GLU A 79 20.29 13.75 -5.98
CA GLU A 79 19.21 14.69 -5.71
C GLU A 79 17.86 13.94 -5.63
N PRO A 80 16.96 14.29 -4.70
CA PRO A 80 15.64 13.69 -4.65
C PRO A 80 14.84 13.98 -5.93
N ILE A 81 14.31 12.93 -6.57
CA ILE A 81 13.36 13.09 -7.66
C ILE A 81 12.03 13.53 -7.04
N SER A 82 11.66 14.79 -7.26
CA SER A 82 10.39 15.37 -6.79
C SER A 82 9.49 15.68 -7.97
N VAL A 83 8.19 15.42 -7.82
CA VAL A 83 7.20 15.71 -8.86
C VAL A 83 6.00 16.41 -8.25
N ASP A 84 5.47 17.38 -8.98
CA ASP A 84 4.20 18.03 -8.72
C ASP A 84 3.53 18.28 -10.08
N TYR A 85 2.34 17.72 -10.24
CA TYR A 85 1.64 17.67 -11.53
C TYR A 85 0.13 17.64 -11.28
N ALA A 86 -0.61 18.27 -12.18
CA ALA A 86 -2.04 18.51 -11.99
C ALA A 86 -2.85 17.20 -12.07
N PRO A 87 -3.99 17.11 -11.36
CA PRO A 87 -4.95 16.01 -11.53
C PRO A 87 -5.27 15.75 -13.00
N GLY A 88 -5.40 14.49 -13.37
CA GLY A 88 -5.70 14.06 -14.75
C GLY A 88 -4.53 14.04 -15.73
N THR A 89 -3.42 14.66 -15.37
CA THR A 89 -2.27 14.76 -16.26
C THR A 89 -1.33 13.55 -16.15
N VAL A 90 -0.48 13.41 -17.17
CA VAL A 90 0.59 12.43 -17.20
C VAL A 90 1.92 13.16 -17.07
N GLN A 91 2.71 12.80 -16.07
CA GLN A 91 4.08 13.27 -15.89
C GLN A 91 5.05 12.16 -16.25
N VAL A 92 5.98 12.42 -17.17
CA VAL A 92 7.12 11.53 -17.43
C VAL A 92 8.22 11.87 -16.43
N VAL A 93 8.64 10.89 -15.66
CA VAL A 93 9.67 11.01 -14.61
C VAL A 93 10.89 10.22 -15.05
N GLU A 94 11.94 10.94 -15.40
CA GLU A 94 13.25 10.35 -15.68
C GLU A 94 13.91 9.94 -14.36
N GLN A 95 14.31 8.67 -14.29
CA GLN A 95 15.03 8.11 -13.15
C GLN A 95 16.54 8.33 -13.34
N HIS A 96 17.31 8.22 -12.26
CA HIS A 96 18.74 8.47 -12.35
C HIS A 96 19.53 7.42 -13.16
N ASP A 97 18.91 6.29 -13.53
CA ASP A 97 19.47 5.29 -14.44
C ASP A 97 19.08 5.53 -15.91
N GLY A 98 18.37 6.63 -16.20
CA GLY A 98 17.86 6.98 -17.52
C GLY A 98 16.54 6.29 -17.90
N SER A 99 16.02 5.39 -17.05
CA SER A 99 14.69 4.83 -17.26
C SER A 99 13.61 5.89 -17.06
N ARG A 100 12.43 5.70 -17.67
CA ARG A 100 11.34 6.69 -17.64
C ARG A 100 10.06 6.04 -17.15
N LEU A 101 9.40 6.69 -16.19
CA LEU A 101 8.09 6.30 -15.67
C LEU A 101 7.05 7.30 -16.16
N ALA A 102 5.94 6.84 -16.74
CA ALA A 102 4.81 7.70 -17.09
C ALA A 102 3.76 7.63 -15.98
N LEU A 103 3.81 8.58 -15.03
CA LEU A 103 2.86 8.64 -13.92
C LEU A 103 1.60 9.40 -14.35
N ARG A 104 0.44 8.76 -14.24
CA ARG A 104 -0.86 9.40 -14.52
C ARG A 104 -1.58 9.69 -13.22
N LYS A 105 -1.78 10.97 -12.89
CA LYS A 105 -2.60 11.35 -11.73
C LYS A 105 -4.06 11.09 -12.07
N LEU A 106 -4.82 10.55 -11.13
CA LEU A 106 -6.27 10.49 -11.27
C LEU A 106 -6.87 11.90 -11.45
N ASP A 107 -7.96 11.94 -12.21
CA ASP A 107 -8.74 13.15 -12.43
C ASP A 107 -9.62 13.45 -11.21
N ALA A 108 -10.06 14.71 -11.06
CA ALA A 108 -10.94 15.12 -9.96
C ALA A 108 -12.31 14.42 -10.01
N ASP A 109 -12.78 14.07 -11.21
CA ASP A 109 -14.09 13.43 -11.44
C ASP A 109 -14.02 11.90 -11.36
N TYR A 110 -12.88 11.32 -10.96
CA TYR A 110 -12.74 9.89 -10.79
C TYR A 110 -13.55 9.40 -9.57
N ASP A 111 -14.39 8.38 -9.77
CA ASP A 111 -15.14 7.73 -8.70
C ASP A 111 -14.29 6.64 -8.02
N PRO A 112 -13.86 6.81 -6.76
CA PRO A 112 -13.09 5.80 -6.03
C PRO A 112 -13.97 4.71 -5.42
N HIS A 113 -15.29 4.73 -5.56
CA HIS A 113 -16.18 3.72 -4.99
C HIS A 113 -16.52 2.59 -5.98
N ASP A 114 -16.18 2.75 -7.27
CA ASP A 114 -16.37 1.71 -8.28
C ASP A 114 -15.13 0.80 -8.41
N ARG A 115 -15.17 -0.37 -7.76
CA ARG A 115 -14.08 -1.36 -7.82
C ARG A 115 -13.82 -1.85 -9.24
N LEU A 116 -14.87 -2.11 -10.03
CA LEU A 116 -14.74 -2.63 -11.39
C LEU A 116 -14.21 -1.54 -12.32
N GLY A 117 -14.70 -0.30 -12.14
CA GLY A 117 -14.19 0.91 -12.77
C GLY A 117 -12.70 1.10 -12.52
N ALA A 118 -12.27 0.98 -11.27
CA ALA A 118 -10.86 1.06 -10.88
C ALA A 118 -9.99 0.01 -11.59
N MET A 119 -10.40 -1.26 -11.58
CA MET A 119 -9.68 -2.34 -12.26
C MET A 119 -9.60 -2.11 -13.77
N THR A 120 -10.70 -1.70 -14.40
CA THR A 120 -10.76 -1.40 -15.83
C THR A 120 -9.87 -0.21 -16.19
N PHE A 121 -9.90 0.85 -15.39
CA PHE A 121 -9.11 2.05 -15.59
C PHE A 121 -7.60 1.76 -15.49
N LEU A 122 -7.19 0.97 -14.48
CA LEU A 122 -5.82 0.52 -14.30
C LEU A 122 -5.33 -0.28 -15.52
N GLN A 123 -6.12 -1.24 -16.00
CA GLN A 123 -5.74 -2.06 -17.16
C GLN A 123 -5.62 -1.23 -18.44
N LYS A 124 -6.58 -0.32 -18.71
CA LYS A 124 -6.55 0.57 -19.89
C LYS A 124 -5.31 1.45 -19.93
N HIS A 125 -4.87 1.97 -18.78
CA HIS A 125 -3.70 2.84 -18.70
C HIS A 125 -2.38 2.06 -18.67
N ALA A 126 -2.36 0.88 -18.05
CA ALA A 126 -1.23 -0.03 -18.13
C ALA A 126 -0.93 -0.42 -19.60
N ALA A 127 -1.95 -0.66 -20.42
CA ALA A 127 -1.79 -0.94 -21.85
C ALA A 127 -1.16 0.24 -22.64
N LYS A 128 -1.21 1.46 -22.11
CA LYS A 128 -0.55 2.66 -22.65
C LYS A 128 0.84 2.90 -22.05
N GLY A 129 1.34 2.00 -21.20
CA GLY A 129 2.59 2.17 -20.46
C GLY A 129 2.51 3.19 -19.31
N GLN A 130 1.29 3.55 -18.88
CA GLN A 130 1.07 4.54 -17.83
C GLN A 130 0.81 3.88 -16.48
N ILE A 131 1.33 4.51 -15.43
CA ILE A 131 1.17 4.07 -14.05
C ILE A 131 0.26 5.06 -13.34
N VAL A 132 -0.97 4.61 -13.04
CA VAL A 132 -1.99 5.44 -12.40
C VAL A 132 -1.63 5.71 -10.93
N THR A 133 -1.75 6.95 -10.46
CA THR A 133 -1.45 7.39 -9.10
C THR A 133 -2.64 8.16 -8.51
N GLY A 134 -2.85 8.02 -7.20
CA GLY A 134 -3.97 8.58 -6.44
C GLY A 134 -4.70 7.52 -5.61
N LEU A 135 -5.87 7.91 -5.08
CA LEU A 135 -6.80 7.02 -4.40
C LEU A 135 -7.56 6.18 -5.45
N LEU A 136 -7.21 4.91 -5.58
CA LEU A 136 -7.75 4.04 -6.63
C LEU A 136 -9.12 3.47 -6.24
N TYR A 137 -9.29 3.11 -4.97
CA TYR A 137 -10.53 2.56 -4.45
C TYR A 137 -10.66 2.84 -2.95
N VAL A 138 -11.88 3.14 -2.51
CA VAL A 138 -12.28 3.11 -1.10
C VAL A 138 -13.71 2.58 -0.99
N ASP A 139 -13.87 1.56 -0.16
CA ASP A 139 -15.15 0.95 0.13
C ASP A 139 -15.93 1.82 1.13
N PRO A 140 -17.13 2.33 0.78
CA PRO A 140 -17.91 3.17 1.68
C PRO A 140 -18.45 2.42 2.89
N ASP A 141 -18.59 1.10 2.77
CA ASP A 141 -19.19 0.22 3.80
C ASP A 141 -18.11 -0.63 4.51
N ALA A 142 -16.86 -0.16 4.49
CA ALA A 142 -15.76 -0.87 5.14
C ALA A 142 -15.92 -0.89 6.67
N GLU A 143 -15.71 -2.08 7.25
CA GLU A 143 -15.58 -2.28 8.68
C GLU A 143 -14.17 -2.80 9.01
N ASP A 144 -13.66 -2.41 10.18
CA ASP A 144 -12.37 -2.92 10.65
C ASP A 144 -12.51 -4.32 11.27
N LEU A 145 -11.37 -4.98 11.47
CA LEU A 145 -11.34 -6.34 12.01
C LEU A 145 -11.95 -6.41 13.43
N HIS A 146 -11.84 -5.33 14.20
CA HIS A 146 -12.40 -5.26 15.55
C HIS A 146 -13.93 -5.30 15.51
N THR A 147 -14.53 -4.53 14.61
CA THR A 147 -15.98 -4.52 14.37
C THR A 147 -16.45 -5.88 13.86
N HIS A 148 -15.73 -6.48 12.90
CA HIS A 148 -16.10 -7.77 12.33
C HIS A 148 -16.05 -8.93 13.33
N LEU A 149 -15.07 -8.91 14.25
CA LEU A 149 -14.89 -9.93 15.27
C LEU A 149 -15.67 -9.64 16.57
N ASP A 150 -16.46 -8.56 16.60
CA ASP A 150 -17.18 -8.07 17.79
C ASP A 150 -16.26 -7.99 19.03
N THR A 151 -15.05 -7.47 18.82
CA THR A 151 -14.06 -7.35 19.90
C THR A 151 -14.36 -6.16 20.79
N VAL A 152 -13.89 -6.22 22.03
CA VAL A 152 -14.01 -5.13 22.99
C VAL A 152 -13.21 -3.89 22.57
N GLU A 153 -13.74 -2.71 22.91
CA GLU A 153 -13.08 -1.41 22.68
C GLU A 153 -11.76 -1.26 23.44
N THR A 154 -11.66 -1.87 24.62
CA THR A 154 -10.44 -1.79 25.43
C THR A 154 -9.36 -2.69 24.83
N PRO A 155 -8.16 -2.16 24.53
CA PRO A 155 -7.05 -2.99 24.07
C PRO A 155 -6.75 -4.13 25.05
N LEU A 156 -6.58 -5.35 24.54
CA LEU A 156 -6.38 -6.54 25.38
C LEU A 156 -5.18 -6.41 26.33
N ASN A 157 -4.14 -5.67 25.95
CA ASN A 157 -2.96 -5.41 26.79
C ASN A 157 -3.20 -4.40 27.92
N ALA A 158 -4.35 -3.73 27.95
CA ALA A 158 -4.76 -2.81 29.00
C ALA A 158 -5.83 -3.41 29.93
N MET A 159 -6.29 -4.64 29.64
CA MET A 159 -7.25 -5.37 30.48
C MET A 159 -6.52 -6.12 31.60
N ASP A 160 -7.18 -6.28 32.74
CA ASP A 160 -6.66 -7.06 33.86
C ASP A 160 -6.90 -8.56 33.69
N GLU A 161 -6.27 -9.37 34.54
CA GLU A 161 -6.38 -10.83 34.51
C GLU A 161 -7.82 -11.28 34.72
N GLN A 162 -8.58 -10.62 35.60
CA GLN A 162 -9.98 -10.98 35.87
C GLN A 162 -10.88 -10.78 34.65
N ALA A 163 -10.66 -9.72 33.87
CA ALA A 163 -11.41 -9.46 32.64
C ALA A 163 -11.04 -10.43 31.50
N LEU A 164 -9.76 -10.79 31.38
CA LEU A 164 -9.27 -11.71 30.35
C LEU A 164 -9.56 -13.19 30.69
N CYS A 165 -9.61 -13.52 31.98
CA CYS A 165 -9.84 -14.87 32.49
C CYS A 165 -10.90 -14.84 33.61
N PRO A 166 -12.20 -14.82 33.26
CA PRO A 166 -13.29 -14.70 34.24
C PRO A 166 -13.52 -15.95 35.10
N GLY A 167 -12.70 -16.99 34.93
CA GLY A 167 -12.70 -18.20 35.75
C GLY A 167 -13.79 -19.22 35.42
N SER A 168 -13.74 -20.37 36.10
CA SER A 168 -14.64 -21.51 35.86
C SER A 168 -16.11 -21.20 36.16
N ALA A 169 -16.40 -20.37 37.16
CA ALA A 169 -17.77 -20.03 37.53
C ALA A 169 -18.53 -19.32 36.40
N VAL A 170 -17.87 -18.44 35.64
CA VAL A 170 -18.47 -17.78 34.49
C VAL A 170 -18.63 -18.74 33.32
N LEU A 171 -17.64 -19.61 33.08
CA LEU A 171 -17.73 -20.67 32.07
C LEU A 171 -18.91 -21.63 32.33
N ASP A 172 -19.10 -22.05 33.58
CA ASP A 172 -20.19 -22.93 33.98
C ASP A 172 -21.56 -22.27 33.73
N LYS A 173 -21.67 -20.97 34.02
CA LYS A 173 -22.90 -20.18 33.75
C LYS A 173 -23.20 -20.10 32.24
N ILE A 174 -22.19 -19.89 31.40
CA ILE A 174 -22.35 -19.88 29.94
C ILE A 174 -22.80 -21.27 29.45
N ASN A 175 -22.12 -22.33 29.90
CA ASN A 175 -22.46 -23.71 29.53
C ASN A 175 -23.90 -24.08 29.92
N ALA A 176 -24.39 -23.62 31.08
CA ALA A 176 -25.77 -23.84 31.49
C ALA A 176 -26.79 -23.08 30.62
N SER A 177 -26.43 -21.91 30.07
CA SER A 177 -27.31 -21.12 29.20
C SER A 177 -27.47 -21.67 27.77
N LEU A 178 -26.56 -22.57 27.35
CA LEU A 178 -26.53 -23.17 26.02
C LEU A 178 -27.04 -24.63 26.00
N ARG A 179 -27.57 -25.13 27.12
CA ARG A 179 -28.21 -26.44 27.26
C ARG A 179 -29.72 -26.31 27.22
#